data_AF-A0A433BWZ4-F1
#
_entry.id   AF-A0A433BWZ4-F1
#
_cell.length_a   1.000
_cell.length_b   1.000
_cell.length_c   1.000
_cell.angle_alpha   90.00
_cell.angle_beta   90.00
_cell.angle_gamma   90.00
#
_symmetry.space_group_name_H-M   'P 1'
#
loop_
_entity.id
_entity.type
_entity.pdbx_description
1 polymer ?
#
loop_
_entity_poly.entity_id
_entity_poly.type
_entity_poly.pdbx_seq_one_letter_code
_entity_poly.pdbx_strand_id
1 'polypeptide(L)'
;MTSQTKALAAQYSIDLDDVAEWVGLHYGRGFYTESAPKKREWILRYAEMHGLKSCTDKVAEAGELLIRALAALGTLPEGTKAEHEQLIKHASLALHHAALSSPQVAQSLRTHPPEGIDLQAVHQV
;
A
#
# COMPACT_ATOMS: atom_id res chain seq x y z
N MET A 1 -4.53 -26.22 -5.88
CA MET A 1 -4.86 -24.84 -5.47
C MET A 1 -4.53 -23.89 -6.62
N THR A 2 -5.40 -22.92 -6.95
CA THR A 2 -5.20 -22.05 -8.13
C THR A 2 -4.16 -20.96 -7.87
N SER A 3 -3.51 -20.47 -8.94
CA SER A 3 -2.55 -19.35 -8.87
C SER A 3 -3.18 -18.08 -8.29
N GLN A 4 -4.45 -17.80 -8.62
CA GLN A 4 -5.17 -16.62 -8.16
C GLN A 4 -5.43 -16.61 -6.65
N THR A 5 -5.72 -17.77 -6.03
CA THR A 5 -5.91 -17.86 -4.57
C THR A 5 -4.62 -17.53 -3.81
N LYS A 6 -3.48 -18.02 -4.30
CA LYS A 6 -2.17 -17.70 -3.72
C LYS A 6 -1.82 -16.23 -3.88
N ALA A 7 -2.06 -15.65 -5.06
CA ALA A 7 -1.81 -14.24 -5.32
C ALA A 7 -2.64 -13.35 -4.37
N LEU A 8 -3.91 -13.69 -4.14
CA LEU A 8 -4.75 -12.94 -3.21
C LEU A 8 -4.24 -13.03 -1.77
N ALA A 9 -3.91 -14.22 -1.27
CA ALA A 9 -3.36 -14.36 0.08
C ALA A 9 -2.05 -13.56 0.24
N ALA A 10 -1.19 -13.57 -0.78
CA ALA A 10 0.04 -12.78 -0.80
C ALA A 10 -0.21 -11.27 -0.72
N GLN A 11 -1.29 -10.75 -1.31
CA GLN A 11 -1.65 -9.32 -1.21
C GLN A 11 -1.88 -8.88 0.24
N TYR A 12 -2.34 -9.78 1.10
CA TYR A 12 -2.59 -9.51 2.52
C TYR A 12 -1.51 -10.09 3.44
N SER A 13 -0.46 -10.69 2.88
CA SER A 13 0.58 -11.42 3.63
C SER A 13 0.01 -12.56 4.50
N ILE A 14 -1.00 -13.26 3.96
CA ILE A 14 -1.70 -14.36 4.63
C ILE A 14 -1.05 -15.71 4.28
N ASP A 15 -0.83 -16.54 5.31
CA ASP A 15 -0.61 -17.97 5.12
C ASP A 15 -1.95 -18.68 4.91
N LEU A 16 -2.02 -19.55 3.91
CA LEU A 16 -3.24 -20.28 3.58
C LEU A 16 -3.56 -21.37 4.60
N ASP A 17 -2.56 -21.88 5.32
CA ASP A 17 -2.77 -22.86 6.39
C ASP A 17 -3.47 -22.21 7.60
N ASP A 18 -3.13 -20.96 7.94
CA ASP A 18 -3.83 -20.19 8.99
C ASP A 18 -5.31 -19.99 8.64
N VAL A 19 -5.61 -19.66 7.37
CA VAL A 19 -7.00 -19.54 6.89
C VAL A 19 -7.72 -20.88 6.98
N ALA A 20 -7.04 -21.97 6.60
CA ALA A 20 -7.62 -23.31 6.63
C ALA A 20 -7.95 -23.75 8.06
N GLU A 21 -7.04 -23.52 9.00
CA GLU A 21 -7.25 -23.77 10.42
C GLU A 21 -8.40 -22.92 10.96
N TRP A 22 -8.39 -21.61 10.70
CA TRP A 22 -9.44 -20.69 11.13
C TRP A 22 -10.82 -21.10 10.62
N VAL A 23 -10.94 -21.46 9.34
CA VAL A 23 -12.20 -21.93 8.74
C VAL A 23 -12.65 -23.25 9.37
N GLY A 24 -11.73 -24.17 9.63
CA GLY A 24 -12.01 -25.44 10.29
C GLY A 24 -12.54 -25.25 11.71
N LEU A 25 -11.86 -24.43 12.51
CA LEU A 25 -12.20 -24.18 13.90
C LEU A 25 -13.52 -23.41 14.07
N HIS A 26 -13.74 -22.36 13.28
CA HIS A 26 -14.88 -21.45 13.49
C HIS A 26 -16.15 -21.87 12.74
N TYR A 27 -16.01 -22.62 11.64
CA TYR A 27 -17.14 -22.97 10.77
C TYR A 27 -17.28 -24.47 10.51
N GLY A 28 -16.34 -25.30 10.97
CA GLY A 28 -16.38 -26.75 10.74
C GLY A 28 -16.26 -27.14 9.25
N ARG A 29 -15.62 -26.30 8.43
CA ARG A 29 -15.48 -26.53 6.97
C ARG A 29 -14.03 -26.76 6.56
N GLY A 30 -13.82 -27.52 5.50
CA GLY A 30 -12.49 -27.77 4.94
C GLY A 30 -12.12 -26.76 3.85
N PHE A 31 -11.35 -25.73 4.17
CA PHE A 31 -10.93 -24.68 3.22
C PHE A 31 -10.40 -25.25 1.89
N TYR A 32 -9.55 -26.26 1.94
CA TYR A 32 -8.94 -26.84 0.74
C TYR A 32 -9.91 -27.59 -0.19
N THR A 33 -11.06 -28.04 0.35
CA THR A 33 -12.11 -28.71 -0.43
C THR A 33 -13.11 -27.73 -1.05
N GLU A 34 -13.09 -26.46 -0.65
CA GLU A 34 -14.01 -25.44 -1.15
C GLU A 34 -13.72 -25.04 -2.61
N SER A 35 -14.74 -24.47 -3.26
CA SER A 35 -14.61 -23.88 -4.59
C SER A 35 -13.68 -22.65 -4.59
N ALA A 36 -13.12 -22.30 -5.74
CA ALA A 36 -12.22 -21.14 -5.85
C ALA A 36 -12.88 -19.80 -5.42
N PRO A 37 -14.15 -19.50 -5.78
CA PRO A 37 -14.84 -18.32 -5.27
C PRO A 37 -14.98 -18.33 -3.75
N LYS A 38 -15.28 -19.49 -3.15
CA LYS A 38 -15.45 -19.61 -1.71
C LYS A 38 -14.12 -19.47 -0.95
N LYS A 39 -13.02 -20.00 -1.50
CA LYS A 39 -11.66 -19.76 -0.98
C LYS A 39 -11.31 -18.27 -0.97
N ARG A 40 -11.65 -17.54 -2.05
CA ARG A 40 -11.46 -16.08 -2.11
C ARG A 40 -12.24 -15.38 -1.01
N GLU A 41 -13.51 -15.75 -0.81
CA GLU A 41 -14.33 -15.19 0.27
C GLU A 41 -13.71 -15.43 1.64
N TRP A 42 -13.21 -16.64 1.91
CA TRP A 42 -12.56 -16.95 3.18
C TRP A 42 -11.29 -16.13 3.44
N ILE A 43 -10.45 -15.95 2.41
CA ILE A 43 -9.25 -15.11 2.54
C ILE A 43 -9.62 -13.66 2.85
N LEU A 44 -10.65 -13.10 2.19
CA LEU A 44 -11.08 -11.73 2.44
C LEU A 44 -11.68 -11.56 3.84
N ARG A 45 -12.51 -12.51 4.29
CA ARG A 45 -13.08 -12.49 5.65
C ARG A 45 -12.00 -12.65 6.72
N TYR A 46 -11.03 -13.52 6.48
CA TYR A 46 -9.88 -13.66 7.38
C TYR A 46 -9.09 -12.35 7.45
N ALA A 47 -8.80 -11.72 6.30
CA ALA A 47 -8.15 -10.43 6.27
C ALA A 47 -8.92 -9.36 7.06
N GLU A 48 -10.23 -9.26 6.86
CA GLU A 48 -11.09 -8.31 7.56
C GLU A 48 -11.12 -8.55 9.07
N MET A 49 -11.36 -9.79 9.51
CA MET A 49 -11.42 -10.17 10.92
C MET A 49 -10.12 -9.88 11.66
N HIS A 50 -8.98 -10.07 10.98
CA HIS A 50 -7.65 -9.85 11.54
C HIS A 50 -7.10 -8.44 11.28
N GLY A 51 -7.90 -7.54 10.69
CA GLY A 51 -7.49 -6.16 10.39
C GLY A 51 -6.31 -6.06 9.41
N LEU A 52 -6.14 -7.06 8.54
CA LEU A 52 -5.04 -7.11 7.57
C LEU A 52 -5.33 -6.18 6.40
N LYS A 53 -4.36 -5.32 6.11
CA LYS A 53 -4.40 -4.40 4.97
C LYS A 53 -3.76 -5.04 3.76
N SER A 54 -4.33 -4.78 2.58
CA SER A 54 -3.70 -5.20 1.34
C SER A 54 -2.39 -4.43 1.11
N CYS A 55 -1.50 -4.96 0.29
CA CYS A 55 -0.29 -4.27 -0.12
C CYS A 55 -0.59 -2.89 -0.72
N THR A 56 -1.67 -2.78 -1.51
CA THR A 56 -2.11 -1.50 -2.09
C THR A 56 -2.53 -0.49 -1.03
N ASP A 57 -3.24 -0.92 0.01
CA ASP A 57 -3.65 -0.05 1.12
C ASP A 57 -2.43 0.44 1.91
N LYS A 58 -1.43 -0.43 2.14
CA LYS A 58 -0.17 -0.06 2.79
C LYS A 58 0.60 0.98 1.96
N VAL A 59 0.65 0.81 0.64
CA VAL A 59 1.27 1.79 -0.28
C VAL A 59 0.49 3.11 -0.25
N ALA A 60 -0.84 3.06 -0.18
CA ALA A 60 -1.65 4.26 -0.06
C ALA A 60 -1.31 5.06 1.20
N GLU A 61 -1.27 4.40 2.36
CA GLU A 61 -0.92 5.04 3.64
C GLU A 61 0.50 5.62 3.64
N ALA A 62 1.47 4.88 3.09
CA ALA A 62 2.83 5.37 2.96
C ALA A 62 2.92 6.57 1.99
N GLY A 63 2.18 6.53 0.88
CA GLY A 63 2.09 7.64 -0.07
C GLY A 63 1.51 8.91 0.55
N GLU A 64 0.42 8.78 1.31
CA GLU A 64 -0.17 9.90 2.07
C GLU A 64 0.83 10.53 3.04
N LEU A 65 1.59 9.70 3.76
CA LEU A 65 2.61 10.18 4.68
C LEU A 65 3.72 10.94 3.95
N LEU A 66 4.17 10.44 2.80
CA LEU A 66 5.18 11.10 1.97
C LEU A 66 4.68 12.44 1.41
N ILE A 67 3.42 12.51 0.95
CA ILE A 67 2.80 13.77 0.51
C ILE A 67 2.87 14.81 1.64
N ARG A 68 2.46 14.45 2.85
CA ARG A 68 2.47 15.36 4.01
C ARG A 68 3.88 15.76 4.41
N ALA A 69 4.82 14.82 4.41
CA ALA A 69 6.22 15.09 4.73
C ALA A 69 6.84 16.08 3.73
N LEU A 70 6.61 15.87 2.43
CA LEU A 70 7.08 16.78 1.39
C LEU A 70 6.42 18.16 1.49
N ALA A 71 5.11 18.22 1.74
CA ALA A 71 4.42 19.49 1.96
C ALA A 71 5.04 20.26 3.14
N ALA A 72 5.32 19.59 4.26
CA ALA A 72 5.99 20.19 5.41
C ALA A 72 7.40 20.70 5.05
N LEU A 73 8.18 19.91 4.33
CA LEU A 73 9.52 20.31 3.84
C LEU A 73 9.44 21.52 2.90
N GLY A 74 8.41 21.62 2.07
CA GLY A 74 8.19 22.74 1.16
C GLY A 74 7.97 24.08 1.86
N THR A 75 7.50 24.06 3.11
CA THR A 75 7.31 25.26 3.94
C THR A 75 8.60 25.81 4.57
N LEU A 76 9.70 25.06 4.52
CA LEU A 76 10.97 25.47 5.12
C LEU A 76 11.61 26.64 4.32
N PRO A 77 12.45 27.47 4.96
CA PRO A 77 13.26 28.47 4.24
C PRO A 77 14.20 27.81 3.22
N GLU A 78 14.51 28.50 2.11
CA GLU A 78 15.32 27.96 1.01
C GLU A 78 16.69 27.40 1.47
N GLY A 79 17.37 28.08 2.39
CA GLY A 79 18.65 27.60 2.95
C GLY A 79 18.51 26.24 3.64
N THR A 80 17.44 26.04 4.41
CA THR A 80 17.16 24.78 5.10
C THR A 80 16.63 23.70 4.15
N LYS A 81 15.88 24.09 3.11
CA LYS A 81 15.46 23.14 2.05
C LYS A 81 16.67 22.57 1.31
N ALA A 82 17.67 23.39 1.01
CA ALA A 82 18.91 22.95 0.38
C ALA A 82 19.67 21.90 1.22
N GLU A 83 19.69 22.06 2.55
CA GLU A 83 20.28 21.07 3.47
C GLU A 83 19.57 19.70 3.42
N HIS A 84 18.29 19.69 3.02
CA HIS A 84 17.47 18.48 2.92
C HIS A 84 17.20 18.02 1.48
N GLU A 85 17.92 18.55 0.50
CA GLU A 85 17.68 18.29 -0.93
C GLU A 85 17.65 16.78 -1.26
N GLN A 86 18.58 16.00 -0.72
CA GLN A 86 18.64 14.56 -0.97
C GLN A 86 17.42 13.81 -0.42
N LEU A 87 16.95 14.21 0.78
CA LEU A 87 15.73 13.64 1.37
C LEU A 87 14.51 13.96 0.51
N ILE A 88 14.39 15.22 0.06
CA ILE A 88 13.30 15.67 -0.82
C ILE A 88 13.29 14.87 -2.13
N LYS A 89 14.46 14.67 -2.76
CA LYS A 89 14.57 13.85 -3.99
C LYS A 89 14.15 12.40 -3.76
N HIS A 90 14.68 11.73 -2.73
CA HIS A 90 14.32 10.33 -2.47
C HIS A 90 12.84 10.16 -2.09
N ALA A 91 12.29 11.06 -1.28
CA ALA A 91 10.87 11.03 -0.92
C ALA A 91 9.97 11.27 -2.15
N SER A 92 10.36 12.18 -3.04
CA SER A 92 9.62 12.45 -4.29
C SER A 92 9.67 11.26 -5.24
N LEU A 93 10.81 10.58 -5.37
CA LEU A 93 10.94 9.36 -6.17
C LEU A 93 10.10 8.22 -5.61
N ALA A 94 10.15 7.99 -4.28
CA ALA A 94 9.33 6.98 -3.62
C ALA A 94 7.83 7.26 -3.83
N LEU A 95 7.42 8.53 -3.74
CA LEU A 95 6.05 8.96 -3.96
C LEU A 95 5.60 8.76 -5.42
N HIS A 96 6.48 8.99 -6.40
CA HIS A 96 6.21 8.68 -7.80
C HIS A 96 5.91 7.18 -8.00
N HIS A 97 6.75 6.30 -7.47
CA HIS A 97 6.52 4.85 -7.56
C HIS A 97 5.25 4.40 -6.82
N ALA A 98 4.94 5.03 -5.68
CA ALA A 98 3.71 4.78 -4.96
C ALA A 98 2.47 5.17 -5.79
N ALA A 99 2.52 6.30 -6.50
CA ALA A 99 1.44 6.75 -7.39
C ALA A 99 1.22 5.82 -8.60
N LEU A 100 2.28 5.21 -9.14
CA LEU A 100 2.16 4.19 -10.19
C LEU A 100 1.50 2.89 -9.69
N SER A 101 1.68 2.58 -8.41
CA SER A 101 1.23 1.31 -7.81
C SER A 101 -0.11 1.43 -7.08
N SER A 102 -0.53 2.64 -6.71
CA SER A 102 -1.76 2.92 -5.98
C SER A 102 -2.55 4.07 -6.61
N PRO A 103 -3.75 3.79 -7.17
CA PRO A 103 -4.64 4.82 -7.70
C PRO A 103 -5.05 5.87 -6.67
N GLN A 104 -5.10 5.48 -5.38
CA GLN A 104 -5.42 6.40 -4.29
C GLN A 104 -4.32 7.46 -4.14
N VAL A 105 -3.05 7.06 -4.11
CA VAL A 105 -1.91 8.00 -4.07
C VAL A 105 -1.91 8.91 -5.29
N ALA A 106 -2.15 8.37 -6.48
CA ALA A 106 -2.25 9.17 -7.69
C ALA A 106 -3.38 10.20 -7.62
N GLN A 107 -4.53 9.85 -7.01
CA GLN A 107 -5.62 10.77 -6.81
C GLN A 107 -5.28 11.84 -5.77
N SER A 108 -4.68 11.46 -4.65
CA SER A 108 -4.28 12.39 -3.59
C SER A 108 -3.24 13.39 -4.06
N LEU A 109 -2.28 12.99 -4.89
CA LEU A 109 -1.33 13.92 -5.52
C LEU A 109 -2.00 14.97 -6.40
N ARG A 110 -3.12 14.63 -7.05
CA ARG A 110 -3.88 15.58 -7.88
C ARG A 110 -4.65 16.58 -7.03
N THR A 111 -5.20 16.15 -5.89
CA THR A 111 -6.05 17.00 -5.05
C THR A 111 -5.27 17.72 -3.95
N HIS A 112 -4.14 17.17 -3.54
CA HIS A 112 -3.28 17.65 -2.45
C HIS A 112 -1.79 17.53 -2.84
N PRO A 113 -1.33 18.27 -3.86
CA PRO A 113 0.09 18.27 -4.20
C PRO A 113 0.92 18.85 -3.04
N PRO A 114 2.14 18.35 -2.79
CA PRO A 114 3.02 18.91 -1.76
C PRO A 114 3.52 20.29 -2.18
N GLU A 115 2.92 21.34 -1.62
CA GLU A 115 3.26 22.73 -1.94
C GLU A 115 4.74 23.04 -1.69
N GLY A 116 5.35 23.85 -2.56
CA GLY A 116 6.75 24.26 -2.43
C GLY A 116 7.79 23.19 -2.82
N ILE A 117 7.36 22.00 -3.26
CA ILE A 117 8.22 20.95 -3.81
C ILE A 117 7.85 20.71 -5.27
N ASP A 118 8.82 20.84 -6.18
CA ASP A 118 8.66 20.43 -7.57
C ASP A 118 8.94 18.93 -7.71
N LEU A 119 7.87 18.15 -7.81
CA LEU A 119 7.94 16.69 -8.01
C LEU A 119 8.47 16.30 -9.40
N GLN A 120 8.46 17.22 -10.39
CA GLN A 120 8.93 16.93 -11.74
C GLN A 120 10.44 17.12 -11.90
N ALA A 121 11.05 18.01 -11.12
CA ALA A 121 12.49 18.28 -11.10
C ALA A 121 13.35 17.06 -10.70
N VAL A 122 12.74 16.01 -10.15
CA VAL A 122 13.42 14.82 -9.62
C VAL A 122 13.77 13.79 -10.70
N HIS A 123 13.29 13.95 -11.93
CA HIS A 123 13.55 13.02 -13.06
C HIS A 123 14.89 13.24 -13.79
N GLN A 124 15.75 14.16 -13.35
CA GLN A 124 17.01 14.50 -14.03
C GLN A 124 18.26 13.80 -13.44
N VAL A 125 18.10 12.63 -12.80
CA VAL A 125 19.23 11.81 -12.32
C VAL A 125 19.47 10.63 -13.25
#